data_AF-A0A1Y2X1Y6-F1
#
_entry.id   AF-A0A1Y2X1Y6-F1
#
_cell.length_a   1.000
_cell.length_b   1.000
_cell.length_c   1.000
_cell.angle_alpha   90.00
_cell.angle_beta   90.00
_cell.angle_gamma   90.00
#
_symmetry.space_group_name_H-M   'P 1'
#
loop_
_entity.id
_entity.type
_entity.pdbx_description
1 polymer ?
#
loop_
_entity_poly.entity_id
_entity_poly.type
_entity_poly.pdbx_seq_one_letter_code
_entity_poly.pdbx_strand_id
1 'polypeptide(L)'
;MAFLGPLAVLAAPQGEIADDRRVFLFEDFYGQLDDNGNKIPKRGISGPNLLRRKSDYVSSCGSQWVPVGDFANVRSWVGYNSAVDAFCQHITTNNDGKPTVVGPRAYTGTTVRTNSKGEQIGLDGGKNPEDANTNIIPGHIEFEIHNKQSTGDHIPDLANCKLYLGMMTRSNANGYHCYGEKNKDTKGGTWQVGSDQISYHALPGKN
;
A
#
# COMPACT_ATOMS: atom_id res chain seq x y z
N MET A 1 -32.81 -58.40 26.38
CA MET A 1 -31.53 -58.64 25.69
C MET A 1 -31.12 -57.35 25.01
N ALA A 2 -30.02 -56.76 25.46
CA ALA A 2 -29.39 -55.60 24.85
C ALA A 2 -28.43 -56.08 23.76
N PHE A 3 -28.40 -55.38 22.63
CA PHE A 3 -27.24 -55.38 21.73
C PHE A 3 -26.89 -53.92 21.39
N LEU A 4 -25.61 -53.61 21.61
CA LEU A 4 -24.95 -52.32 21.49
C LEU A 4 -24.28 -52.20 20.11
N GLY A 5 -24.45 -51.02 19.49
CA GLY A 5 -23.43 -50.31 18.68
C GLY A 5 -23.46 -50.49 17.15
N PRO A 6 -22.75 -49.63 16.38
CA PRO A 6 -22.18 -48.32 16.70
C PRO A 6 -22.73 -47.15 15.85
N LEU A 7 -22.47 -45.93 16.31
CA LEU A 7 -22.68 -44.65 15.61
C LEU A 7 -21.99 -44.65 14.23
N ALA A 8 -22.75 -44.32 13.19
CA ALA A 8 -22.18 -43.78 11.95
C ALA A 8 -22.18 -42.25 12.04
N VAL A 9 -21.02 -41.69 12.37
CA VAL A 9 -20.70 -40.27 12.13
C VAL A 9 -20.61 -40.10 10.62
N LEU A 10 -21.62 -39.47 9.99
CA LEU A 10 -21.43 -38.94 8.65
C LEU A 10 -20.53 -37.70 8.78
N ALA A 11 -19.27 -37.89 8.37
CA ALA A 11 -18.33 -36.82 8.13
C ALA A 11 -18.90 -35.86 7.09
N ALA A 12 -18.93 -34.56 7.43
CA ALA A 12 -19.14 -33.51 6.44
C ALA A 12 -17.99 -33.54 5.41
N PRO A 13 -18.25 -33.28 4.11
CA PRO A 13 -17.20 -33.17 3.13
C PRO A 13 -16.25 -32.04 3.53
N GLN A 14 -14.97 -32.39 3.49
CA GLN A 14 -13.82 -31.57 3.89
C GLN A 14 -13.82 -30.27 3.11
N GLY A 15 -13.68 -29.16 3.84
CA GLY A 15 -13.49 -27.85 3.25
C GLY A 15 -12.18 -27.81 2.46
N GLU A 16 -12.30 -27.56 1.16
CA GLU A 16 -11.25 -26.86 0.43
C GLU A 16 -11.32 -25.38 0.85
N ILE A 17 -10.57 -25.03 1.90
CA ILE A 17 -10.20 -23.63 2.11
C ILE A 17 -9.16 -23.35 1.04
N ALA A 18 -9.53 -22.53 0.06
CA ALA A 18 -8.64 -22.04 -0.98
C ALA A 18 -7.33 -21.56 -0.34
N ASP A 19 -6.22 -21.95 -0.95
CA ASP A 19 -4.84 -21.68 -0.54
C ASP A 19 -4.55 -20.16 -0.52
N ASP A 20 -4.97 -19.47 0.54
CA ASP A 20 -4.68 -18.06 0.85
C ASP A 20 -3.26 -17.92 1.41
N ARG A 21 -2.27 -18.44 0.70
CA ARG A 21 -0.85 -18.20 1.03
C ARG A 21 -0.26 -17.14 0.13
N ARG A 22 -0.97 -16.02 0.00
CA ARG A 22 -0.35 -14.77 -0.42
C ARG A 22 0.68 -14.37 0.62
N VAL A 23 1.96 -14.53 0.29
CA VAL A 23 3.04 -14.15 1.19
C VAL A 23 3.58 -12.80 0.75
N PHE A 24 3.24 -11.78 1.53
CA PHE A 24 3.89 -10.47 1.45
C PHE A 24 5.26 -10.52 2.14
N LEU A 25 6.22 -9.83 1.53
CA LEU A 25 7.53 -9.57 2.08
C LEU A 25 7.61 -8.07 2.39
N PHE A 26 8.00 -7.75 3.61
CA PHE A 26 8.10 -6.38 4.11
C PHE A 26 9.57 -6.05 4.37
N GLU A 27 10.05 -4.98 3.76
CA GLU A 27 11.35 -4.40 4.05
C GLU A 27 11.15 -3.00 4.63
N ASP A 28 11.25 -2.90 5.95
CA ASP A 28 11.02 -1.66 6.68
C ASP A 28 12.24 -0.74 6.63
N PHE A 29 11.97 0.55 6.53
CA PHE A 29 12.97 1.60 6.57
C PHE A 29 12.42 2.84 7.27
N TYR A 30 13.31 3.64 7.86
CA TYR A 30 12.95 4.82 8.63
C TYR A 30 14.02 5.90 8.50
N GLY A 31 13.65 7.14 8.80
CA GLY A 31 14.59 8.25 8.76
C GLY A 31 14.02 9.55 9.27
N GLN A 32 14.77 10.62 9.02
CA GLN A 32 14.45 11.97 9.46
C GLN A 32 14.14 12.87 8.27
N LEU A 33 13.32 13.89 8.52
CA LEU A 33 12.90 14.91 7.59
C LEU A 33 13.51 16.25 7.98
N ASP A 34 13.85 17.07 6.98
CA ASP A 34 14.26 18.45 7.20
C ASP A 34 13.07 19.36 7.51
N ASP A 35 13.34 20.65 7.71
CA ASP A 35 12.30 21.62 8.01
C ASP A 35 11.26 21.82 6.89
N ASN A 36 11.59 21.41 5.67
CA ASN A 36 10.72 21.44 4.51
C ASN A 36 9.97 20.11 4.30
N GLY A 37 10.19 19.10 5.16
CA GLY A 37 9.60 17.78 5.02
C GLY A 37 10.28 16.90 3.98
N ASN A 38 11.51 17.23 3.57
CA ASN A 38 12.32 16.40 2.68
C ASN A 38 13.13 15.38 3.49
N LYS A 39 13.29 14.16 2.98
CA LYS A 39 14.17 13.16 3.60
C LYS A 39 15.60 13.71 3.70
N ILE A 40 16.19 13.63 4.88
CA ILE A 40 17.59 14.00 5.10
C ILE A 40 18.47 12.83 4.61
N PRO A 41 19.27 12.99 3.54
CA PRO A 41 20.25 11.99 3.16
C PRO A 41 21.30 11.85 4.28
N LYS A 42 21.93 10.68 4.45
CA LYS A 42 23.12 10.56 5.31
C LYS A 42 24.22 11.51 4.79
N ARG A 43 24.28 12.70 5.40
CA ARG A 43 24.99 13.94 5.04
C ARG A 43 24.38 14.78 3.90
N GLY A 44 23.79 15.92 4.31
CA GLY A 44 24.33 17.23 3.94
C GLY A 44 23.47 18.14 3.05
N ILE A 45 22.92 19.17 3.69
CA ILE A 45 22.53 20.50 3.19
C ILE A 45 21.09 20.66 2.63
N SER A 46 20.40 21.63 3.23
CA SER A 46 19.02 22.09 3.01
C SER A 46 18.92 23.21 1.97
N GLY A 47 17.74 23.34 1.36
CA GLY A 47 17.30 24.50 0.59
C GLY A 47 15.78 24.67 0.72
N PRO A 48 15.22 25.91 0.71
CA PRO A 48 13.85 26.17 1.12
C PRO A 48 12.84 26.18 -0.04
N ASN A 49 11.57 26.19 0.36
CA ASN A 49 10.32 26.50 -0.36
C ASN A 49 9.66 25.34 -1.12
N LEU A 50 8.37 25.09 -0.85
CA LEU A 50 7.27 25.83 -1.49
C LEU A 50 5.92 25.53 -0.81
N LEU A 51 5.14 26.58 -0.60
CA LEU A 51 3.73 26.53 -0.19
C LEU A 51 2.85 25.94 -1.30
N ARG A 52 1.87 25.09 -0.94
CA ARG A 52 0.48 25.27 -1.39
C ARG A 52 -0.53 24.57 -0.49
N ARG A 53 -1.13 25.35 0.42
CA ARG A 53 -2.21 24.93 1.31
C ARG A 53 -3.49 24.66 0.52
N LYS A 54 -3.82 23.38 0.34
CA LYS A 54 -5.19 22.86 0.30
C LYS A 54 -5.26 21.74 1.34
N SER A 55 -6.35 21.65 2.09
CA SER A 55 -6.61 20.47 2.92
C SER A 55 -6.79 19.26 2.00
N ASP A 56 -6.20 18.12 2.36
CA ASP A 56 -6.51 16.78 1.81
C ASP A 56 -6.51 16.69 0.27
N TYR A 57 -5.35 16.38 -0.31
CA TYR A 57 -5.21 16.25 -1.77
C TYR A 57 -4.05 15.33 -2.19
N VAL A 58 -4.13 14.84 -3.43
CA VAL A 58 -3.02 14.15 -4.09
C VAL A 58 -2.06 15.21 -4.66
N SER A 59 -0.84 15.24 -4.14
CA SER A 59 0.18 16.25 -4.47
C SER A 59 1.12 15.83 -5.62
N SER A 60 1.23 14.54 -5.90
CA SER A 60 2.09 13.97 -6.94
C SER A 60 1.62 12.56 -7.30
N CYS A 61 2.08 12.05 -8.44
CA CYS A 61 1.87 10.66 -8.86
C CYS A 61 3.22 9.92 -8.94
N GLY A 62 3.20 8.60 -8.73
CA GLY A 62 4.34 7.75 -9.06
C GLY A 62 4.57 7.62 -10.57
N SER A 63 5.59 6.85 -10.93
CA SER A 63 6.00 6.67 -12.33
C SER A 63 5.42 5.42 -12.98
N GLN A 64 5.11 4.39 -12.19
CA GLN A 64 4.55 3.12 -12.67
C GLN A 64 3.07 3.04 -12.34
N TRP A 65 2.32 2.38 -13.21
CA TRP A 65 0.90 2.10 -13.04
C TRP A 65 0.69 0.71 -12.45
N VAL A 66 -0.24 0.63 -11.51
CA VAL A 66 -0.68 -0.59 -10.85
C VAL A 66 -2.19 -0.68 -10.99
N PRO A 67 -2.75 -1.81 -11.44
CA PRO A 67 -4.18 -2.08 -11.32
C PRO A 67 -4.67 -1.87 -9.89
N VAL A 68 -5.81 -1.21 -9.73
CA VAL A 68 -6.35 -0.92 -8.39
C VAL A 68 -6.72 -2.21 -7.65
N GLY A 69 -7.35 -3.15 -8.35
CA GLY A 69 -7.70 -4.47 -7.85
C GLY A 69 -6.70 -5.54 -8.26
N ASP A 70 -6.71 -6.65 -7.52
CA ASP A 70 -6.10 -7.90 -7.96
C ASP A 70 -6.73 -8.36 -9.27
N PHE A 71 -5.96 -9.06 -10.08
CA PHE A 71 -6.45 -9.62 -11.33
C PHE A 71 -5.71 -10.92 -11.66
N ALA A 72 -6.33 -11.73 -12.50
CA ALA A 72 -5.75 -12.96 -12.98
C ALA A 72 -5.75 -13.00 -14.50
N ASN A 73 -4.64 -13.46 -15.07
CA ASN A 73 -4.55 -13.80 -16.48
C ASN A 73 -3.80 -15.14 -16.62
N VAL A 74 -2.64 -15.14 -17.30
CA VAL A 74 -1.68 -16.26 -17.30
C VAL A 74 -1.08 -16.54 -15.91
N ARG A 75 -1.20 -15.60 -14.97
CA ARG A 75 -0.88 -15.75 -13.54
C ARG A 75 -1.77 -14.84 -12.68
N SER A 76 -1.74 -15.05 -11.36
CA SER A 76 -2.38 -14.16 -10.39
C SER A 76 -1.50 -12.96 -10.09
N TRP A 77 -2.10 -11.78 -10.00
CA TRP A 77 -1.41 -10.53 -9.77
C TRP A 77 -2.05 -9.76 -8.63
N VAL A 78 -1.20 -9.22 -7.78
CA VAL A 78 -1.58 -8.36 -6.66
C VAL A 78 -1.70 -6.92 -7.17
N GLY A 79 -2.86 -6.34 -6.92
CA GLY A 79 -3.16 -4.94 -7.21
C GLY A 79 -2.84 -4.02 -6.04
N TYR A 80 -3.06 -2.73 -6.27
CA TYR A 80 -2.76 -1.67 -5.32
C TYR A 80 -3.49 -1.84 -3.99
N ASN A 81 -4.80 -2.15 -4.01
CA ASN A 81 -5.59 -2.23 -2.78
C ASN A 81 -5.12 -3.35 -1.84
N SER A 82 -4.72 -4.50 -2.38
CA SER A 82 -4.20 -5.60 -1.56
C SER A 82 -2.82 -5.28 -0.99
N ALA A 83 -1.98 -4.56 -1.72
CA ALA A 83 -0.70 -4.06 -1.21
C ALA A 83 -0.90 -3.00 -0.11
N VAL A 84 -1.89 -2.10 -0.27
CA VAL A 84 -2.30 -1.13 0.77
C VAL A 84 -2.80 -1.84 2.01
N ASP A 85 -3.64 -2.86 1.85
CA ASP A 85 -4.17 -3.63 2.97
C ASP A 85 -3.05 -4.31 3.77
N ALA A 86 -2.10 -4.95 3.07
CA ALA A 86 -0.94 -5.58 3.68
C ALA A 86 -0.05 -4.55 4.40
N PHE A 87 0.28 -3.44 3.76
CA PHE A 87 1.07 -2.36 4.36
C PHE A 87 0.39 -1.79 5.60
N CYS A 88 -0.90 -1.44 5.50
CA CYS A 88 -1.60 -0.82 6.60
C CYS A 88 -1.75 -1.79 7.78
N GLN A 89 -2.01 -3.07 7.56
CA GLN A 89 -2.00 -4.06 8.64
C GLN A 89 -0.62 -4.14 9.32
N HIS A 90 0.45 -4.19 8.52
CA HIS A 90 1.83 -4.26 9.01
C HIS A 90 2.21 -3.03 9.85
N ILE A 91 1.94 -1.82 9.35
CA ILE A 91 2.38 -0.58 10.00
C ILE A 91 1.55 -0.23 11.24
N THR A 92 0.29 -0.69 11.30
CA THR A 92 -0.61 -0.41 12.44
C THR A 92 -0.62 -1.51 13.49
N THR A 93 0.00 -2.65 13.21
CA THR A 93 0.03 -3.80 14.13
C THR A 93 1.38 -4.52 14.03
N ASN A 94 2.30 -4.23 14.95
CA ASN A 94 3.52 -5.01 15.11
C ASN A 94 3.27 -6.34 15.85
N ASN A 95 4.31 -7.15 16.04
CA ASN A 95 4.21 -8.46 16.73
C ASN A 95 3.71 -8.37 18.18
N ASP A 96 3.77 -7.19 18.82
CA ASP A 96 3.25 -6.93 20.16
C ASP A 96 1.84 -6.29 20.11
N GLY A 97 1.21 -6.23 18.93
CA GLY A 97 -0.10 -5.64 18.70
C GLY A 97 -0.11 -4.10 18.74
N LYS A 98 1.05 -3.44 18.59
CA LYS A 98 1.17 -1.98 18.67
C LYS A 98 1.44 -1.35 17.30
N PRO A 99 0.88 -0.17 17.02
CA PRO A 99 1.18 0.56 15.79
C PRO A 99 2.60 1.13 15.81
N THR A 100 3.14 1.36 14.62
CA THR A 100 4.37 2.13 14.45
C THR A 100 4.14 3.57 14.87
N VAL A 101 5.08 4.15 15.61
CA VAL A 101 5.05 5.57 16.00
C VAL A 101 5.99 6.34 15.08
N VAL A 102 5.46 7.33 14.36
CA VAL A 102 6.25 8.22 13.51
C VAL A 102 6.46 9.54 14.27
N GLY A 103 7.65 9.69 14.85
CA GLY A 103 8.01 10.88 15.62
C GLY A 103 7.97 12.17 14.78
N PRO A 104 8.04 13.34 15.43
CA PRO A 104 8.09 14.61 14.72
C PRO A 104 9.31 14.66 13.80
N ARG A 105 9.14 15.28 12.62
CA ARG A 105 10.18 15.35 11.58
C ARG A 105 10.79 13.99 11.22
N ALA A 106 9.99 12.94 11.25
CA ALA A 106 10.43 11.59 10.89
C ALA A 106 9.56 11.00 9.80
N TYR A 107 10.07 9.93 9.19
CA TYR A 107 9.28 9.07 8.33
C TYR A 107 9.56 7.61 8.65
N THR A 108 8.54 6.80 8.38
CA THR A 108 8.65 5.35 8.29
C THR A 108 8.16 4.91 6.92
N GLY A 109 8.65 3.80 6.42
CA GLY A 109 8.18 3.21 5.20
C GLY A 109 8.48 1.73 5.13
N THR A 110 7.81 1.08 4.20
CA THR A 110 7.93 -0.35 3.97
C THR A 110 7.86 -0.61 2.48
N THR A 111 8.86 -1.31 1.95
CA THR A 111 8.76 -1.89 0.61
C THR A 111 7.91 -3.14 0.69
N VAL A 112 6.74 -3.12 0.06
CA VAL A 112 5.86 -4.29 -0.04
C VAL A 112 6.16 -5.03 -1.33
N ARG A 113 6.60 -6.28 -1.17
CA ARG A 113 6.82 -7.25 -2.23
C ARG A 113 5.98 -8.48 -1.96
N THR A 114 5.95 -9.40 -2.90
CA THR A 114 5.43 -10.75 -2.70
C THR A 114 6.54 -11.76 -2.95
N ASN A 115 6.39 -12.97 -2.42
CA ASN A 115 7.30 -14.05 -2.79
C ASN A 115 7.05 -14.49 -4.25
N SER A 116 8.10 -14.90 -4.94
CA SER A 116 8.11 -15.12 -6.40
C SER A 116 7.27 -16.30 -6.91
N LYS A 117 6.52 -17.01 -6.03
CA LYS A 117 5.85 -18.29 -6.34
C LYS A 117 4.40 -18.16 -6.83
N GLY A 118 4.13 -17.16 -7.67
CA GLY A 118 2.90 -17.12 -8.47
C GLY A 118 2.05 -15.86 -8.31
N GLU A 119 2.25 -15.10 -7.24
CA GLU A 119 1.58 -13.83 -7.01
C GLU A 119 2.63 -12.73 -6.94
N GLN A 120 2.57 -11.76 -7.86
CA GLN A 120 3.46 -10.60 -7.91
C GLN A 120 2.64 -9.33 -7.94
N ILE A 121 3.18 -8.22 -7.43
CA ILE A 121 2.57 -6.91 -7.72
C ILE A 121 2.71 -6.69 -9.23
N GLY A 122 1.58 -6.48 -9.90
CA GLY A 122 1.52 -6.33 -11.35
C GLY A 122 1.58 -4.87 -11.76
N LEU A 123 2.51 -4.52 -12.64
CA LEU A 123 2.53 -3.20 -13.28
C LEU A 123 2.09 -3.36 -14.74
N ASP A 124 1.01 -2.68 -15.10
CA ASP A 124 0.36 -2.77 -16.43
C ASP A 124 0.77 -1.63 -17.39
N GLY A 125 1.45 -0.61 -16.85
CA GLY A 125 1.86 0.57 -17.61
C GLY A 125 0.71 1.47 -18.03
N GLY A 126 -0.45 1.39 -17.38
CA GLY A 126 -1.58 2.28 -17.64
C GLY A 126 -2.54 1.73 -18.68
N LYS A 127 -2.65 0.40 -18.79
CA LYS A 127 -3.41 -0.34 -19.82
C LYS A 127 -4.33 -1.34 -19.15
N ASN A 128 -5.39 -1.77 -19.84
CA ASN A 128 -6.26 -2.81 -19.30
C ASN A 128 -5.45 -4.10 -19.00
N PRO A 129 -5.32 -4.53 -17.72
CA PRO A 129 -4.53 -5.70 -17.36
C PRO A 129 -5.14 -7.03 -17.83
N GLU A 130 -6.42 -7.03 -18.20
CA GLU A 130 -7.12 -8.20 -18.74
C GLU A 130 -6.91 -8.40 -20.24
N ASP A 131 -6.36 -7.42 -20.96
CA ASP A 131 -5.99 -7.57 -22.37
C ASP A 131 -4.77 -8.51 -22.48
N ALA A 132 -4.89 -9.55 -23.30
CA ALA A 132 -3.84 -10.55 -23.54
C ALA A 132 -2.54 -9.93 -24.09
N ASN A 133 -2.60 -8.73 -24.68
CA ASN A 133 -1.44 -8.01 -25.21
C ASN A 133 -0.81 -7.04 -24.19
N THR A 134 -1.41 -6.89 -23.02
CA THR A 134 -0.83 -6.06 -21.96
C THR A 134 0.36 -6.78 -21.34
N ASN A 135 1.54 -6.20 -21.52
CA ASN A 135 2.76 -6.70 -20.90
C ASN A 135 2.79 -6.31 -19.42
N ILE A 136 2.35 -7.23 -18.56
CA ILE A 136 2.41 -7.04 -17.11
C ILE A 136 3.79 -7.44 -16.59
N ILE A 137 4.46 -6.50 -15.95
CA ILE A 137 5.77 -6.71 -15.34
C ILE A 137 5.66 -6.83 -13.81
N PRO A 138 6.45 -7.70 -13.17
CA PRO A 138 6.56 -7.69 -11.72
C PRO A 138 7.12 -6.40 -11.15
N GLY A 139 6.55 -5.99 -10.03
CA GLY A 139 6.99 -4.83 -9.29
C GLY A 139 6.87 -4.99 -7.79
N HIS A 140 6.94 -3.84 -7.14
CA HIS A 140 6.76 -3.61 -5.72
C HIS A 140 6.11 -2.24 -5.52
N ILE A 141 5.68 -1.95 -4.30
CA ILE A 141 5.26 -0.61 -3.91
C ILE A 141 6.02 -0.23 -2.64
N GLU A 142 6.71 0.91 -2.68
CA GLU A 142 7.25 1.54 -1.49
C GLU A 142 6.16 2.42 -0.87
N PHE A 143 5.72 2.06 0.33
CA PHE A 143 4.79 2.89 1.09
C PHE A 143 5.55 3.69 2.13
N GLU A 144 5.14 4.93 2.35
CA GLU A 144 5.77 5.80 3.35
C GLU A 144 4.75 6.65 4.08
N ILE A 145 5.03 6.92 5.35
CA ILE A 145 4.28 7.86 6.17
C ILE A 145 5.27 8.88 6.71
N HIS A 146 5.06 10.13 6.34
CA HIS A 146 5.90 11.26 6.77
C HIS A 146 5.15 12.07 7.82
N ASN A 147 5.76 12.26 8.98
CA ASN A 147 5.31 13.23 9.96
C ASN A 147 6.16 14.50 9.85
N LYS A 148 5.63 15.51 9.16
CA LYS A 148 6.30 16.80 8.92
C LYS A 148 6.07 17.79 10.07
N GLN A 149 5.31 17.41 11.09
CA GLN A 149 5.10 18.26 12.26
C GLN A 149 6.43 18.47 13.00
N SER A 150 6.62 19.67 13.55
CA SER A 150 7.76 19.99 14.40
C SER A 150 7.65 19.38 15.79
N THR A 151 6.43 19.03 16.22
CA THR A 151 6.13 18.43 17.52
C THR A 151 4.93 17.50 17.39
N GLY A 152 4.90 16.43 18.19
CA GLY A 152 3.80 15.47 18.20
C GLY A 152 4.10 14.25 17.36
N ASP A 153 3.73 13.10 17.90
CA ASP A 153 3.88 11.81 17.21
C ASP A 153 2.66 11.56 16.33
N HIS A 154 2.89 10.95 15.17
CA HIS A 154 1.83 10.42 14.34
C HIS A 154 1.77 8.90 14.51
N ILE A 155 0.59 8.42 14.86
CA ILE A 155 0.31 7.00 15.02
C ILE A 155 -0.75 6.65 13.98
N PRO A 156 -0.41 5.92 12.91
CA PRO A 156 -1.38 5.52 11.91
C PRO A 156 -2.37 4.53 12.53
N ASP A 157 -3.65 4.77 12.30
CA ASP A 157 -4.69 3.75 12.48
C ASP A 157 -5.03 3.08 11.15
N LEU A 158 -5.57 1.87 11.24
CA LEU A 158 -5.82 1.01 10.08
C LEU A 158 -6.83 1.65 9.10
N ALA A 159 -7.88 2.27 9.62
CA ALA A 159 -8.95 2.81 8.80
C ALA A 159 -8.46 4.03 7.99
N ASN A 160 -7.78 4.97 8.65
CA ASN A 160 -7.25 6.15 8.00
C ASN A 160 -6.07 5.82 7.08
N CYS A 161 -5.20 4.87 7.45
CA CYS A 161 -4.13 4.41 6.56
C CYS A 161 -4.70 3.93 5.22
N LYS A 162 -5.71 3.05 5.25
CA LYS A 162 -6.37 2.55 4.05
C LYS A 162 -7.11 3.66 3.30
N LEU A 163 -7.81 4.54 4.02
CA LEU A 163 -8.54 5.66 3.43
C LEU A 163 -7.59 6.57 2.63
N TYR A 164 -6.51 7.03 3.25
CA TYR A 164 -5.58 8.00 2.67
C TYR A 164 -4.83 7.43 1.46
N LEU A 165 -4.32 6.20 1.56
CA LEU A 165 -3.70 5.53 0.42
C LEU A 165 -4.72 5.21 -0.67
N GLY A 166 -5.96 4.90 -0.30
CA GLY A 166 -7.08 4.67 -1.20
C GLY A 166 -7.57 5.92 -1.93
N MET A 167 -7.25 7.13 -1.46
CA MET A 167 -7.62 8.36 -2.19
C MET A 167 -6.92 8.44 -3.56
N MET A 168 -5.77 7.79 -3.74
CA MET A 168 -5.01 7.75 -5.00
C MET A 168 -5.67 6.89 -6.09
N THR A 169 -6.71 6.11 -5.74
CA THR A 169 -7.44 5.23 -6.66
C THR A 169 -8.80 5.79 -7.07
N ARG A 170 -9.13 7.02 -6.66
CA ARG A 170 -10.46 7.61 -6.88
C ARG A 170 -10.43 8.65 -7.99
N SER A 171 -11.33 8.50 -8.96
CA SER A 171 -11.54 9.48 -10.04
C SER A 171 -12.03 10.85 -9.56
N ASN A 172 -12.63 10.91 -8.37
CA ASN A 172 -13.17 12.14 -7.80
C ASN A 172 -12.28 12.78 -6.73
N ALA A 173 -11.07 12.26 -6.50
CA ALA A 173 -10.15 12.86 -5.54
C ALA A 173 -9.63 14.22 -6.01
N ASN A 174 -9.36 15.12 -5.07
CA ASN A 174 -8.59 16.33 -5.36
C ASN A 174 -7.19 15.91 -5.84
N GLY A 175 -6.88 16.16 -7.11
CA GLY A 175 -5.66 15.63 -7.73
C GLY A 175 -5.81 14.24 -8.35
N TYR A 176 -7.00 13.87 -8.85
CA TYR A 176 -7.32 12.60 -9.52
C TYR A 176 -6.45 12.21 -10.74
N HIS A 177 -5.55 13.07 -11.22
CA HIS A 177 -4.65 12.81 -12.36
C HIS A 177 -3.73 11.58 -12.22
N CYS A 178 -3.66 10.96 -11.03
CA CYS A 178 -2.94 9.72 -10.79
C CYS A 178 -3.79 8.45 -11.00
N TYR A 179 -5.08 8.59 -11.28
CA TYR A 179 -6.02 7.51 -11.54
C TYR A 179 -6.39 7.44 -13.02
N GLY A 180 -6.34 6.25 -13.62
CA GLY A 180 -6.76 6.03 -15.00
C GLY A 180 -8.17 5.46 -15.05
N GLU A 181 -9.14 6.35 -15.28
CA GLU A 181 -10.57 6.01 -15.25
C GLU A 181 -10.98 4.88 -16.20
N LYS A 182 -10.33 4.78 -17.35
CA LYS A 182 -10.62 3.76 -18.35
C LYS A 182 -10.16 2.35 -17.92
N ASN A 183 -8.98 2.25 -17.32
CA ASN A 183 -8.34 0.95 -17.02
C ASN A 183 -8.41 0.59 -15.53
N LYS A 184 -8.90 1.51 -14.69
CA LYS A 184 -9.01 1.36 -13.24
C LYS A 184 -7.66 1.04 -12.58
N ASP A 185 -6.64 1.78 -13.00
CA ASP A 185 -5.26 1.71 -12.52
C ASP A 185 -4.91 3.00 -11.74
N THR A 186 -3.84 2.93 -10.96
CA THR A 186 -3.29 4.08 -10.24
C THR A 186 -1.78 4.14 -10.41
N LYS A 187 -1.25 5.35 -10.48
CA LYS A 187 0.18 5.62 -10.35
C LYS A 187 0.65 5.64 -8.89
N GLY A 188 -0.25 5.41 -7.93
CA GLY A 188 -0.02 5.78 -6.54
C GLY A 188 0.21 7.29 -6.44
N GLY A 189 1.17 7.70 -5.60
CA GLY A 189 1.54 9.09 -5.41
C GLY A 189 1.62 9.48 -3.94
N THR A 190 1.37 10.77 -3.68
CA THR A 190 1.42 11.32 -2.33
C THR A 190 0.09 11.96 -1.96
N TRP A 191 -0.55 11.46 -0.92
CA TRP A 191 -1.72 12.05 -0.29
C TRP A 191 -1.26 12.92 0.88
N GLN A 192 -1.56 14.22 0.82
CA GLN A 192 -1.31 15.16 1.92
C GLN A 192 -2.55 15.18 2.81
N VAL A 193 -2.35 15.05 4.13
CA VAL A 193 -3.41 15.14 5.14
C VAL A 193 -3.30 16.48 5.85
N GLY A 194 -4.44 17.17 5.98
CA GLY A 194 -4.54 18.49 6.59
C GLY A 194 -3.72 19.53 5.82
N SER A 195 -3.07 20.42 6.58
CA SER A 195 -2.18 21.48 6.05
C SER A 195 -0.78 20.94 5.70
N ASP A 196 -0.72 19.79 5.01
CA ASP A 196 0.50 19.09 4.61
C ASP A 196 1.36 18.62 5.81
N GLN A 197 0.75 18.36 6.96
CA GLN A 197 1.46 17.97 8.18
C GLN A 197 1.82 16.49 8.20
N ILE A 198 0.93 15.65 7.68
CA ILE A 198 1.15 14.22 7.50
C ILE A 198 1.00 13.91 6.02
N SER A 199 1.84 13.03 5.48
CA SER A 199 1.63 12.56 4.12
C SER A 199 1.86 11.07 3.99
N TYR A 200 1.01 10.45 3.18
CA TYR A 200 1.05 9.04 2.85
C TYR A 200 1.50 8.90 1.40
N HIS A 201 2.51 8.07 1.17
CA HIS A 201 3.11 7.87 -0.13
C HIS A 201 2.92 6.41 -0.53
N ALA A 202 2.63 6.20 -1.81
CA ALA A 202 2.70 4.90 -2.45
C ALA A 202 3.47 5.09 -3.76
N LEU A 203 4.65 4.49 -3.86
CA LEU A 203 5.57 4.65 -4.97
C LEU A 203 5.75 3.30 -5.66
N PRO A 204 4.94 2.98 -6.67
CA PRO A 204 5.11 1.76 -7.46
C PRO A 204 6.43 1.76 -8.23
N GLY A 205 7.13 0.63 -8.18
CA GLY A 205 8.45 0.42 -8.77
C GLY A 205 8.59 -0.95 -9.42
N LYS A 206 9.43 -1.03 -10.46
CA LYS A 206 9.80 -2.32 -11.09
C LYS A 206 10.77 -3.07 -10.17
N ASN A 207 10.68 -4.40 -10.15
CA ASN A 207 11.67 -5.23 -9.44
C ASN A 207 13.04 -5.24 -10.12
#